data_AF-A0A7W0XZT9-F1
#
_entry.id   AF-A0A7W0XZT9-F1
#
_cell.length_a   1.000
_cell.length_b   1.000
_cell.length_c   1.000
_cell.angle_alpha   90.00
_cell.angle_beta   90.00
_cell.angle_gamma   90.00
#
_symmetry.space_group_name_H-M   'P 1'
#
loop_
_entity.id
_entity.type
_entity.pdbx_description
1 polymer ?
#
loop_
_entity_poly.entity_id
_entity_poly.type
_entity_poly.pdbx_seq_one_letter_code
_entity_poly.pdbx_strand_id
1 'polypeptide(L)'
;VHEFLEKTVGKPMVDDVLDDGRKFYKWRNQPFIPVEFSVAAYRFGHSQVRPSYRSNFGPTPADVNSQVFKLIFKDSLPDGPDPNDLRGGKRAPTRFIDWQTFFDFGDGNVRPNKKIDTKLSTVLFDLPGFAPGDVQSLAQRNLLRHLTFGLPSGQSAAKAMKLPILDAVHLNDLKPLNLHDRTPLWFYILREAGVEEDGKQLGPVGGRIVAEVFIGLLQGDALSYLKQDPGWTPTLPSAAANTFEMTDLLRFAGVVAPL
;
A
#
# COMPACT_ATOMS: atom_id res chain seq x y z
N VAL A 1 5.73 0.97 12.67
CA VAL A 1 5.91 2.43 12.46
C VAL A 1 7.20 2.68 11.69
N HIS A 2 8.34 2.36 12.29
CA HIS A 2 9.70 2.67 11.84
C HIS A 2 10.23 1.92 10.59
N GLU A 3 9.36 1.24 9.84
CA GLU A 3 9.77 0.64 8.55
C GLU A 3 8.67 0.87 7.53
N PHE A 4 7.50 0.25 7.71
CA PHE A 4 6.39 0.38 6.76
C PHE A 4 5.95 1.83 6.55
N LEU A 5 5.75 2.62 7.63
CA LEU A 5 5.31 4.00 7.46
C LEU A 5 6.42 4.86 6.88
N GLU A 6 7.67 4.71 7.35
CA GLU A 6 8.80 5.47 6.80
C GLU A 6 8.98 5.21 5.30
N LYS A 7 8.85 3.94 4.85
CA LYS A 7 8.88 3.56 3.43
C LYS A 7 7.64 4.05 2.65
N THR A 8 6.52 4.29 3.32
CA THR A 8 5.23 4.64 2.67
C THR A 8 5.01 6.15 2.56
N VAL A 9 5.39 6.92 3.58
CA VAL A 9 5.10 8.36 3.68
C VAL A 9 6.36 9.22 3.82
N GLY A 10 7.54 8.59 3.85
CA GLY A 10 8.81 9.24 4.13
C GLY A 10 9.08 9.40 5.63
N LYS A 11 10.32 9.19 6.04
CA LYS A 11 10.77 9.39 7.42
C LYS A 11 10.44 10.79 7.99
N PRO A 12 10.64 11.90 7.26
CA PRO A 12 10.30 13.24 7.77
C PRO A 12 8.83 13.40 8.17
N MET A 13 7.90 12.76 7.44
CA MET A 13 6.47 12.79 7.77
C MET A 13 6.17 12.00 9.04
N VAL A 14 6.81 10.84 9.22
CA VAL A 14 6.67 10.02 10.44
C VAL A 14 7.20 10.78 11.65
N ASP A 15 8.40 11.35 11.52
CA ASP A 15 9.07 12.09 12.59
C ASP A 15 8.23 13.33 13.00
N ASP A 16 7.73 14.14 12.06
CA ASP A 16 6.84 15.28 12.38
C ASP A 16 5.57 14.84 13.14
N VAL A 17 4.95 13.72 12.79
CA VAL A 17 3.76 13.25 13.51
C VAL A 17 4.09 12.71 14.90
N LEU A 18 5.24 12.05 15.07
CA LEU A 18 5.67 11.52 16.38
C LEU A 18 6.13 12.63 17.32
N ASP A 19 6.91 13.59 16.80
CA ASP A 19 7.57 14.64 17.59
C ASP A 19 6.65 15.85 17.82
N ASP A 20 6.01 16.35 16.75
CA ASP A 20 5.11 17.52 16.82
C ASP A 20 3.63 17.16 17.01
N GLY A 21 3.32 15.86 16.97
CA GLY A 21 1.99 15.33 17.19
C GLY A 21 1.05 15.40 15.98
N ARG A 22 -0.13 14.79 16.14
CA ARG A 22 -1.20 14.79 15.13
C ARG A 22 -1.92 16.12 15.07
N LYS A 23 -2.17 16.64 13.88
CA LYS A 23 -2.82 17.94 13.64
C LYS A 23 -4.29 17.77 13.24
N PHE A 24 -4.63 16.69 12.53
CA PHE A 24 -5.94 16.49 11.88
C PHE A 24 -6.71 15.29 12.40
N TYR A 25 -6.07 14.13 12.56
CA TYR A 25 -6.71 12.94 13.08
C TYR A 25 -6.93 13.11 14.58
N LYS A 26 -8.19 13.26 14.99
CA LYS A 26 -8.61 13.44 16.38
C LYS A 26 -9.80 12.54 16.67
N TRP A 27 -9.87 12.02 17.89
CA TRP A 27 -11.03 11.28 18.39
C TRP A 27 -11.43 11.80 19.77
N ARG A 28 -12.68 11.55 20.18
CA ARG A 28 -13.18 11.91 21.52
C ARG A 28 -13.15 10.72 22.47
N ASN A 29 -13.76 9.61 22.08
CA ASN A 29 -13.94 8.45 22.96
C ASN A 29 -12.92 7.36 22.65
N GLN A 30 -12.91 6.89 21.40
CA GLN A 30 -12.03 5.81 20.94
C GLN A 30 -11.48 6.13 19.55
N PRO A 31 -10.25 5.69 19.24
CA PRO A 31 -9.72 5.75 17.88
C PRO A 31 -10.65 5.05 16.89
N PHE A 32 -10.69 5.54 15.66
CA PHE A 32 -11.54 5.01 14.60
C PHE A 32 -10.83 5.15 13.26
N ILE A 33 -11.35 4.49 12.23
CA ILE A 33 -10.83 4.63 10.87
C ILE A 33 -11.64 5.71 10.13
N PRO A 34 -11.04 6.86 9.76
CA PRO A 34 -11.74 7.88 8.98
C PRO A 34 -12.07 7.39 7.56
N VAL A 35 -13.10 7.97 6.94
CA VAL A 35 -13.49 7.62 5.57
C VAL A 35 -12.45 8.07 4.55
N GLU A 36 -11.81 9.22 4.75
CA GLU A 36 -10.72 9.72 3.91
C GLU A 36 -9.53 8.75 3.90
N PHE A 37 -9.26 8.09 5.03
CA PHE A 37 -8.24 7.05 5.12
C PHE A 37 -8.69 5.77 4.40
N SER A 38 -9.83 5.20 4.77
CA SER A 38 -10.26 3.87 4.28
C SER A 38 -10.76 3.85 2.84
N VAL A 39 -11.28 4.97 2.34
CA VAL A 39 -11.90 5.08 1.00
C VAL A 39 -10.97 5.77 0.00
N ALA A 40 -9.99 6.55 0.46
CA ALA A 40 -9.04 7.21 -0.43
C ALA A 40 -7.58 6.93 -0.08
N ALA A 41 -7.05 7.52 0.99
CA ALA A 41 -5.62 7.57 1.22
C ALA A 41 -4.99 6.17 1.29
N TYR A 42 -5.54 5.26 2.11
CA TYR A 42 -5.02 3.91 2.30
C TYR A 42 -5.37 2.92 1.16
N ARG A 43 -5.98 3.42 0.07
CA ARG A 43 -6.17 2.67 -1.19
C ARG A 43 -5.10 3.00 -2.22
N PHE A 44 -4.03 3.68 -1.82
CA PHE A 44 -2.86 3.92 -2.65
C PHE A 44 -2.24 2.59 -3.15
N GLY A 45 -2.29 1.54 -2.32
CA GLY A 45 -1.75 0.22 -2.65
C GLY A 45 -2.34 -0.42 -3.92
N HIS A 46 -3.50 0.05 -4.39
CA HIS A 46 -4.06 -0.39 -5.67
C HIS A 46 -3.12 -0.14 -6.86
N SER A 47 -2.39 0.99 -6.88
CA SER A 47 -1.44 1.26 -7.98
C SER A 47 -0.18 0.41 -7.91
N GLN A 48 0.16 -0.08 -6.71
CA GLN A 48 1.35 -0.88 -6.45
C GLN A 48 1.22 -2.35 -6.92
N VAL A 49 0.00 -2.81 -7.18
CA VAL A 49 -0.30 -4.18 -7.59
C VAL A 49 0.32 -4.52 -8.94
N ARG A 50 1.02 -5.66 -9.02
CA ARG A 50 1.54 -6.23 -10.27
C ARG A 50 0.52 -7.23 -10.87
N PRO A 51 0.51 -7.41 -12.21
CA PRO A 51 -0.38 -8.38 -12.84
C PRO A 51 0.00 -9.84 -12.52
N SER A 52 1.26 -10.08 -12.17
CA SER A 52 1.81 -11.37 -11.74
C SER A 52 2.93 -11.16 -10.73
N TYR A 53 3.20 -12.22 -9.97
CA TYR A 53 4.28 -12.28 -9.00
C TYR A 53 5.05 -13.58 -9.18
N ARG A 54 6.35 -13.54 -8.86
CA ARG A 54 7.10 -14.77 -8.60
C ARG A 54 6.67 -15.28 -7.23
N SER A 55 6.00 -16.42 -7.17
CA SER A 55 5.58 -16.99 -5.88
C SER A 55 6.77 -17.69 -5.21
N ASN A 56 7.47 -18.54 -5.94
CA ASN A 56 8.69 -19.22 -5.47
C ASN A 56 9.71 -19.45 -6.58
N PHE A 57 10.91 -19.87 -6.20
CA PHE A 57 12.02 -20.19 -7.10
C PHE A 57 11.95 -21.60 -7.69
N GLY A 58 10.95 -22.39 -7.31
CA GLY A 58 10.77 -23.76 -7.76
C GLY A 58 11.75 -24.75 -7.12
N PRO A 59 11.80 -26.01 -7.61
CA PRO A 59 12.67 -27.05 -7.06
C PRO A 59 14.16 -26.82 -7.35
N THR A 60 14.52 -25.95 -8.30
CA THR A 60 15.91 -25.67 -8.68
C THR A 60 16.14 -24.17 -8.76
N PRO A 61 16.35 -23.48 -7.61
CA PRO A 61 16.34 -22.01 -7.55
C PRO A 61 17.32 -21.29 -8.48
N ALA A 62 18.48 -21.91 -8.74
CA ALA A 62 19.50 -21.40 -9.65
C ALA A 62 19.08 -21.40 -11.13
N ASP A 63 18.08 -22.22 -11.51
CA ASP A 63 17.53 -22.21 -12.86
C ASP A 63 16.35 -21.23 -12.94
N VAL A 64 16.51 -20.18 -13.74
CA VAL A 64 15.47 -19.17 -13.96
C VAL A 64 14.18 -19.77 -14.51
N ASN A 65 14.25 -20.89 -15.26
CA ASN A 65 13.10 -21.58 -15.81
C ASN A 65 12.34 -22.41 -14.76
N SER A 66 12.96 -22.67 -13.61
CA SER A 66 12.32 -23.31 -12.44
C SER A 66 11.42 -22.33 -11.67
N GLN A 67 11.66 -21.02 -11.82
CA GLN A 67 10.96 -20.00 -11.05
C GLN A 67 9.48 -19.96 -11.42
N VAL A 68 8.63 -19.92 -10.39
CA VAL A 68 7.19 -19.98 -10.56
C VAL A 68 6.61 -18.58 -10.53
N PHE A 69 6.03 -18.18 -11.66
CA PHE A 69 5.26 -16.94 -11.80
C PHE A 69 3.77 -17.26 -11.93
N LYS A 70 2.95 -16.58 -11.13
CA LYS A 70 1.49 -16.70 -11.18
C LYS A 70 0.85 -15.32 -11.35
N LEU A 71 -0.22 -15.26 -12.13
CA LEU A 71 -1.05 -14.05 -12.21
C LEU A 71 -1.64 -13.77 -10.82
N ILE A 72 -1.90 -12.50 -10.47
CA ILE A 72 -2.53 -12.21 -9.18
C ILE A 72 -3.95 -12.81 -9.09
N PHE A 73 -4.72 -12.74 -10.18
CA PHE A 73 -5.99 -13.43 -10.38
C PHE A 73 -6.34 -13.46 -11.87
N LYS A 74 -7.07 -14.48 -12.32
CA LYS A 74 -7.67 -14.56 -13.66
C LYS A 74 -8.86 -15.51 -13.67
N ASP A 75 -10.08 -14.97 -13.75
CA ASP A 75 -11.29 -15.77 -13.58
C ASP A 75 -11.58 -16.76 -14.70
N SER A 76 -11.04 -16.51 -15.90
CA SER A 76 -11.15 -17.44 -17.02
C SER A 76 -10.29 -18.71 -16.86
N LEU A 77 -9.43 -18.80 -15.84
CA LEU A 77 -8.62 -20.01 -15.61
C LEU A 77 -9.44 -21.08 -14.89
N PRO A 78 -9.28 -22.37 -15.26
CA PRO A 78 -9.95 -23.48 -14.59
C PRO A 78 -9.72 -23.45 -13.08
N ASP A 79 -10.78 -23.70 -12.32
CA ASP A 79 -10.67 -23.82 -10.88
C ASP A 79 -10.16 -25.21 -10.50
N GLY A 80 -8.85 -25.34 -10.33
CA GLY A 80 -8.16 -26.58 -9.96
C GLY A 80 -7.50 -26.51 -8.58
N PRO A 81 -6.77 -27.55 -8.16
CA PRO A 81 -5.95 -27.49 -6.94
C PRO A 81 -4.74 -26.55 -7.09
N ASP A 82 -4.31 -26.28 -8.33
CA ASP A 82 -3.21 -25.36 -8.63
C ASP A 82 -3.43 -24.53 -9.92
N PRO A 83 -4.36 -23.56 -9.94
CA PRO A 83 -4.49 -22.68 -11.10
C PRO A 83 -3.24 -21.80 -11.28
N ASN A 84 -3.02 -21.34 -12.52
CA ASN A 84 -1.94 -20.43 -12.92
C ASN A 84 -2.17 -18.97 -12.48
N ASP A 85 -2.77 -18.78 -11.31
CA ASP A 85 -2.96 -17.50 -10.64
C ASP A 85 -2.92 -17.65 -9.11
N LEU A 86 -3.07 -16.56 -8.37
CA LEU A 86 -2.99 -16.53 -6.91
C LEU A 86 -4.37 -16.40 -6.24
N ARG A 87 -5.46 -16.78 -6.92
CA ARG A 87 -6.78 -16.88 -6.27
C ARG A 87 -6.69 -17.85 -5.08
N GLY A 88 -7.40 -17.50 -4.00
CA GLY A 88 -7.31 -18.16 -2.69
C GLY A 88 -7.88 -19.58 -2.65
N GLY A 89 -7.75 -20.23 -1.48
CA GLY A 89 -8.31 -21.56 -1.24
C GLY A 89 -7.49 -22.75 -1.78
N LYS A 90 -6.24 -22.51 -2.19
CA LYS A 90 -5.35 -23.51 -2.81
C LYS A 90 -4.05 -23.66 -2.02
N ARG A 91 -3.46 -24.87 -2.01
CA ARG A 91 -2.26 -25.21 -1.20
C ARG A 91 -1.17 -25.98 -1.97
N ALA A 92 -1.16 -25.88 -3.30
CA ALA A 92 -0.13 -26.53 -4.11
C ALA A 92 1.30 -26.02 -3.78
N PRO A 93 2.35 -26.85 -3.97
CA PRO A 93 3.74 -26.46 -3.69
C PRO A 93 4.19 -25.14 -4.35
N THR A 94 3.69 -24.85 -5.54
CA THR A 94 3.93 -23.62 -6.32
C THR A 94 3.37 -22.34 -5.68
N ARG A 95 2.66 -22.45 -4.55
CA ARG A 95 1.99 -21.35 -3.84
C ARG A 95 2.63 -21.01 -2.50
N PHE A 96 3.60 -21.80 -2.05
CA PHE A 96 4.45 -21.40 -0.94
C PHE A 96 5.32 -20.23 -1.41
N ILE A 97 5.43 -19.21 -0.57
CA ILE A 97 6.01 -17.93 -0.93
C ILE A 97 7.48 -17.90 -0.53
N ASP A 98 8.35 -17.61 -1.50
CA ASP A 98 9.73 -17.28 -1.22
C ASP A 98 9.86 -15.77 -1.02
N TRP A 99 10.09 -15.40 0.24
CA TRP A 99 10.06 -14.02 0.70
C TRP A 99 11.12 -13.13 0.05
N GLN A 100 12.21 -13.71 -0.48
CA GLN A 100 13.24 -12.98 -1.22
C GLN A 100 12.72 -12.35 -2.52
N THR A 101 11.52 -12.73 -2.98
CA THR A 101 10.85 -11.98 -4.05
C THR A 101 10.30 -10.64 -3.56
N PHE A 102 9.85 -10.56 -2.30
CA PHE A 102 9.05 -9.43 -1.78
C PHE A 102 9.84 -8.50 -0.86
N PHE A 103 10.87 -9.01 -0.19
CA PHE A 103 11.75 -8.25 0.68
C PHE A 103 13.18 -8.32 0.18
N ASP A 104 13.92 -7.24 0.37
CA ASP A 104 15.31 -7.13 -0.09
C ASP A 104 16.27 -7.70 0.96
N PHE A 105 16.81 -8.88 0.69
CA PHE A 105 17.81 -9.52 1.53
C PHE A 105 19.25 -9.19 1.11
N GLY A 106 19.44 -8.31 0.12
CA GLY A 106 20.74 -8.01 -0.49
C GLY A 106 21.24 -9.08 -1.48
N ASP A 107 20.35 -9.97 -1.90
CA ASP A 107 20.63 -11.13 -2.77
C ASP A 107 20.28 -10.87 -4.25
N GLY A 108 19.79 -9.67 -4.58
CA GLY A 108 19.39 -9.28 -5.93
C GLY A 108 18.08 -9.91 -6.40
N ASN A 109 17.35 -10.62 -5.54
CA ASN A 109 16.12 -11.31 -5.93
C ASN A 109 14.86 -10.47 -5.78
N VAL A 110 14.90 -9.41 -4.98
CA VAL A 110 13.71 -8.58 -4.71
C VAL A 110 13.10 -8.07 -6.02
N ARG A 111 11.77 -8.11 -6.08
CA ARG A 111 10.98 -7.62 -7.20
C ARG A 111 10.05 -6.53 -6.69
N PRO A 112 10.49 -5.25 -6.72
CA PRO A 112 9.70 -4.14 -6.19
C PRO A 112 8.28 -4.07 -6.76
N ASN A 113 7.39 -3.50 -5.96
CA ASN A 113 6.04 -3.17 -6.38
C ASN A 113 6.03 -2.09 -7.46
N LYS A 114 4.87 -1.89 -8.09
CA LYS A 114 4.68 -0.72 -8.97
C LYS A 114 4.69 0.58 -8.15
N LYS A 115 4.92 1.69 -8.84
CA LYS A 115 4.90 3.03 -8.27
C LYS A 115 3.51 3.41 -7.73
N ILE A 116 3.50 4.37 -6.81
CA ILE A 116 2.31 5.06 -6.35
C ILE A 116 1.98 6.16 -7.37
N ASP A 117 1.19 5.83 -8.38
CA ASP A 117 0.80 6.74 -9.46
C ASP A 117 -0.63 6.46 -9.96
N THR A 118 -1.10 7.22 -10.95
CA THR A 118 -2.45 7.06 -11.51
C THR A 118 -2.57 5.91 -12.51
N LYS A 119 -1.57 5.02 -12.62
CA LYS A 119 -1.60 3.85 -13.51
C LYS A 119 -1.88 2.59 -12.70
N LEU A 120 -2.84 1.80 -13.17
CA LEU A 120 -3.18 0.51 -12.57
C LEU A 120 -2.79 -0.64 -13.49
N SER A 121 -2.50 -1.79 -12.91
CA SER A 121 -2.42 -3.04 -13.67
C SER A 121 -3.78 -3.35 -14.32
N THR A 122 -3.77 -3.77 -15.59
CA THR A 122 -4.98 -4.05 -16.38
C THR A 122 -5.91 -5.07 -15.71
N VAL A 123 -5.34 -6.04 -15.01
CA VAL A 123 -6.11 -7.02 -14.22
C VAL A 123 -7.03 -6.36 -13.19
N LEU A 124 -6.70 -5.18 -12.66
CA LEU A 124 -7.55 -4.48 -11.69
C LEU A 124 -8.82 -3.86 -12.32
N PHE A 125 -8.95 -3.86 -13.65
CA PHE A 125 -10.17 -3.41 -14.33
C PHE A 125 -11.19 -4.54 -14.54
N ASP A 126 -10.77 -5.79 -14.31
CA ASP A 126 -11.52 -7.02 -14.57
C ASP A 126 -11.41 -7.93 -13.33
N LEU A 127 -11.98 -7.46 -12.22
CA LEU A 127 -11.88 -8.17 -10.94
C LEU A 127 -12.72 -9.44 -10.93
N PRO A 128 -12.25 -10.50 -10.25
CA PRO A 128 -12.96 -11.75 -10.17
C PRO A 128 -14.16 -11.71 -9.20
N GLY A 129 -15.10 -12.64 -9.37
CA GLY A 129 -16.17 -12.89 -8.38
C GLY A 129 -17.36 -11.94 -8.41
N PHE A 130 -17.61 -11.27 -9.53
CA PHE A 130 -18.75 -10.37 -9.71
C PHE A 130 -19.79 -10.96 -10.68
N ALA A 131 -21.08 -10.67 -10.45
CA ALA A 131 -22.15 -11.15 -11.32
C ALA A 131 -22.10 -10.44 -12.69
N PRO A 132 -22.66 -11.05 -13.76
CA PRO A 132 -22.82 -10.37 -15.03
C PRO A 132 -23.56 -9.04 -14.88
N GLY A 133 -22.97 -7.95 -15.40
CA GLY A 133 -23.53 -6.60 -15.30
C GLY A 133 -23.07 -5.79 -14.08
N ASP A 134 -22.42 -6.41 -13.09
CA ASP A 134 -21.81 -5.68 -11.97
C ASP A 134 -20.54 -4.94 -12.41
N VAL A 135 -20.27 -3.81 -11.76
CA VAL A 135 -19.03 -3.05 -11.96
C VAL A 135 -17.83 -3.85 -11.42
N GLN A 136 -17.00 -4.37 -12.31
CA GLN A 136 -15.80 -5.12 -11.93
C GLN A 136 -14.57 -4.23 -11.71
N SER A 137 -14.46 -3.12 -12.44
CA SER A 137 -13.28 -2.26 -12.37
C SER A 137 -13.03 -1.71 -10.97
N LEU A 138 -11.88 -2.06 -10.38
CA LEU A 138 -11.44 -1.55 -9.07
C LEU A 138 -11.47 -0.02 -9.04
N ALA A 139 -10.99 0.63 -10.11
CA ALA A 139 -10.97 2.09 -10.22
C ALA A 139 -12.39 2.67 -10.19
N GLN A 140 -13.31 2.11 -10.98
CA GLN A 140 -14.69 2.56 -11.01
C GLN A 140 -15.37 2.34 -9.65
N ARG A 141 -15.21 1.16 -9.04
CA ARG A 141 -15.74 0.87 -7.69
C ARG A 141 -15.19 1.83 -6.65
N ASN A 142 -13.92 2.20 -6.76
CA ASN A 142 -13.29 3.13 -5.85
C ASN A 142 -13.87 4.55 -5.99
N LEU A 143 -14.04 5.04 -7.21
CA LEU A 143 -14.63 6.34 -7.49
C LEU A 143 -16.12 6.41 -7.10
N LEU A 144 -16.88 5.34 -7.36
CA LEU A 144 -18.26 5.24 -6.89
C LEU A 144 -18.32 5.28 -5.35
N ARG A 145 -17.38 4.61 -4.68
CA ARG A 145 -17.30 4.62 -3.22
C ARG A 145 -16.95 6.00 -2.65
N HIS A 146 -16.09 6.75 -3.34
CA HIS A 146 -15.78 8.15 -3.02
C HIS A 146 -17.07 9.00 -3.04
N LEU A 147 -17.92 8.83 -4.07
CA LEU A 147 -19.23 9.48 -4.14
C LEU A 147 -20.18 9.03 -3.03
N THR A 148 -20.31 7.72 -2.79
CA THR A 148 -21.21 7.17 -1.76
C THR A 148 -20.94 7.74 -0.37
N PHE A 149 -19.67 7.94 -0.02
CA PHE A 149 -19.26 8.48 1.27
C PHE A 149 -19.05 10.01 1.27
N GLY A 150 -19.29 10.69 0.15
CA GLY A 150 -19.21 12.15 0.07
C GLY A 150 -17.82 12.71 0.40
N LEU A 151 -16.75 12.01 -0.02
CA LEU A 151 -15.39 12.45 0.28
C LEU A 151 -15.07 13.82 -0.35
N PRO A 152 -14.21 14.65 0.28
CA PRO A 152 -13.78 15.91 -0.30
C PRO A 152 -12.94 15.68 -1.58
N SER A 153 -12.71 16.76 -2.34
CA SER A 153 -11.66 16.77 -3.36
C SER A 153 -10.28 16.81 -2.72
N GLY A 154 -9.24 16.40 -3.46
CA GLY A 154 -7.87 16.50 -3.00
C GLY A 154 -7.45 17.94 -2.68
N GLN A 155 -7.84 18.90 -3.50
CA GLN A 155 -7.60 20.33 -3.27
C GLN A 155 -8.29 20.82 -1.99
N SER A 156 -9.54 20.42 -1.76
CA SER A 156 -10.27 20.75 -0.52
C SER A 156 -9.59 20.16 0.71
N ALA A 157 -9.12 18.92 0.63
CA ALA A 157 -8.37 18.28 1.72
C ALA A 157 -7.04 19.00 1.98
N ALA A 158 -6.24 19.27 0.95
CA ALA A 158 -5.00 20.04 1.04
C ALA A 158 -5.22 21.39 1.72
N LYS A 159 -6.24 22.14 1.27
CA LYS A 159 -6.60 23.45 1.85
C LYS A 159 -7.01 23.34 3.31
N ALA A 160 -7.87 22.39 3.67
CA ALA A 160 -8.30 22.18 5.05
C ALA A 160 -7.12 21.80 5.97
N MET A 161 -6.15 21.06 5.42
CA MET A 161 -4.94 20.65 6.11
C MET A 161 -3.82 21.69 6.06
N LYS A 162 -4.03 22.82 5.37
CA LYS A 162 -3.00 23.85 5.11
C LYS A 162 -1.70 23.25 4.52
N LEU A 163 -1.86 22.23 3.68
CA LEU A 163 -0.79 21.59 2.94
C LEU A 163 -0.68 22.18 1.53
N PRO A 164 0.46 22.02 0.85
CA PRO A 164 0.59 22.39 -0.56
C PRO A 164 -0.53 21.77 -1.40
N ILE A 165 -1.15 22.60 -2.23
CA ILE A 165 -2.10 22.14 -3.24
C ILE A 165 -1.27 21.81 -4.48
N LEU A 166 -1.49 20.63 -5.05
CA LEU A 166 -0.83 20.17 -6.27
C LEU A 166 -1.07 21.19 -7.39
N ASP A 167 -0.01 21.54 -8.11
CA ASP A 167 -0.11 22.50 -9.22
C ASP A 167 -1.15 22.04 -10.26
N ALA A 168 -2.02 22.96 -10.66
CA ALA A 168 -3.07 22.73 -11.63
C ALA A 168 -2.56 22.18 -12.96
N VAL A 169 -1.29 22.46 -13.33
CA VAL A 169 -0.67 21.91 -14.54
C VAL A 169 -0.68 20.38 -14.55
N HIS A 170 -0.52 19.76 -13.38
CA HIS A 170 -0.51 18.31 -13.20
C HIS A 170 -1.91 17.68 -13.21
N LEU A 171 -2.96 18.49 -13.36
CA LEU A 171 -4.36 18.05 -13.41
C LEU A 171 -5.07 18.48 -14.69
N ASN A 172 -4.34 19.07 -15.65
CA ASN A 172 -4.89 19.55 -16.92
C ASN A 172 -5.59 18.45 -17.73
N ASP A 173 -5.14 17.19 -17.63
CA ASP A 173 -5.76 16.04 -18.28
C ASP A 173 -7.17 15.75 -17.76
N LEU A 174 -7.55 16.29 -16.60
CA LEU A 174 -8.88 16.18 -16.02
C LEU A 174 -9.84 17.30 -16.44
N LYS A 175 -9.37 18.31 -17.20
CA LYS A 175 -10.21 19.43 -17.68
C LYS A 175 -11.40 18.96 -18.52
N PRO A 176 -11.27 18.04 -19.49
CA PRO A 176 -12.41 17.55 -20.27
C PRO A 176 -13.51 16.90 -19.42
N LEU A 177 -13.16 16.44 -18.21
CA LEU A 177 -14.10 15.82 -17.26
C LEU A 177 -14.62 16.82 -16.21
N ASN A 178 -14.20 18.08 -16.24
CA ASN A 178 -14.46 19.09 -15.20
C ASN A 178 -14.03 18.64 -13.79
N LEU A 179 -13.00 17.81 -13.70
CA LEU A 179 -12.48 17.29 -12.42
C LEU A 179 -11.17 17.95 -11.99
N HIS A 180 -10.51 18.74 -12.84
CA HIS A 180 -9.22 19.37 -12.54
C HIS A 180 -9.18 20.26 -11.28
N ASP A 181 -10.28 20.92 -10.92
CA ASP A 181 -10.37 21.77 -9.72
C ASP A 181 -11.02 21.08 -8.52
N ARG A 182 -11.62 19.90 -8.75
CA ARG A 182 -12.35 19.11 -7.74
C ARG A 182 -12.01 17.63 -7.90
N THR A 183 -10.72 17.34 -7.91
CA THR A 183 -10.21 16.00 -8.21
C THR A 183 -10.62 15.03 -7.10
N PRO A 184 -11.20 13.86 -7.41
CA PRO A 184 -11.53 12.85 -6.40
C PRO A 184 -10.29 12.50 -5.55
N LEU A 185 -10.45 12.49 -4.22
CA LEU A 185 -9.32 12.43 -3.27
C LEU A 185 -8.35 11.28 -3.55
N TRP A 186 -8.85 10.08 -3.87
CA TRP A 186 -7.97 8.95 -4.19
C TRP A 186 -7.11 9.19 -5.43
N PHE A 187 -7.71 9.70 -6.51
CA PHE A 187 -6.96 10.00 -7.73
C PHE A 187 -5.94 11.11 -7.48
N TYR A 188 -6.34 12.15 -6.72
CA TYR A 188 -5.44 13.24 -6.35
C TYR A 188 -4.24 12.71 -5.57
N ILE A 189 -4.44 11.86 -4.56
CA ILE A 189 -3.35 11.27 -3.75
C ILE A 189 -2.39 10.46 -4.62
N LEU A 190 -2.90 9.67 -5.58
CA LEU A 190 -2.06 8.93 -6.52
C LEU A 190 -1.30 9.86 -7.47
N ARG A 191 -1.93 10.94 -7.95
CA ARG A 191 -1.29 11.93 -8.82
C ARG A 191 -0.22 12.72 -8.06
N GLU A 192 -0.52 13.13 -6.84
CA GLU A 192 0.38 13.83 -5.93
C GLU A 192 1.63 13.00 -5.65
N ALA A 193 1.48 11.72 -5.29
CA ALA A 193 2.60 10.80 -5.11
C ALA A 193 3.44 10.64 -6.38
N GLY A 194 2.80 10.48 -7.54
CA GLY A 194 3.50 10.33 -8.81
C GLY A 194 4.31 11.57 -9.22
N VAL A 195 3.85 12.77 -8.86
CA VAL A 195 4.47 14.05 -9.21
C VAL A 195 5.54 14.46 -8.22
N GLU A 196 5.20 14.50 -6.93
CA GLU A 196 6.06 15.08 -5.89
C GLU A 196 7.13 14.08 -5.41
N GLU A 197 6.86 12.78 -5.53
CA GLU A 197 7.64 11.73 -4.88
C GLU A 197 8.14 10.64 -5.85
N ASP A 198 8.02 10.88 -7.15
CA ASP A 198 8.29 9.89 -8.21
C ASP A 198 7.56 8.55 -7.99
N GLY A 199 6.43 8.60 -7.28
CA GLY A 199 5.64 7.44 -6.85
C GLY A 199 6.36 6.46 -5.93
N LYS A 200 7.44 6.89 -5.25
CA LYS A 200 8.17 6.05 -4.29
C LYS A 200 7.54 6.07 -2.90
N GLN A 201 6.91 7.18 -2.54
CA GLN A 201 6.17 7.40 -1.31
C GLN A 201 4.90 8.21 -1.59
N LEU A 202 4.01 8.31 -0.62
CA LEU A 202 2.85 9.19 -0.68
C LEU A 202 3.28 10.66 -0.58
N GLY A 203 2.61 11.52 -1.36
CA GLY A 203 2.81 12.97 -1.26
C GLY A 203 2.14 13.60 -0.03
N PRO A 204 2.17 14.94 0.08
CA PRO A 204 1.79 15.66 1.30
C PRO A 204 0.42 15.30 1.88
N VAL A 205 -0.66 15.31 1.08
CA VAL A 205 -2.02 15.03 1.57
C VAL A 205 -2.16 13.55 1.93
N GLY A 206 -1.81 12.66 1.00
CA GLY A 206 -1.95 11.23 1.23
C GLY A 206 -1.12 10.73 2.40
N GLY A 207 0.14 11.18 2.46
CA GLY A 207 1.11 10.83 3.48
C GLY A 207 0.67 11.30 4.87
N ARG A 208 0.19 12.55 4.98
CA ARG A 208 -0.31 13.09 6.25
C ARG A 208 -1.51 12.32 6.78
N ILE A 209 -2.49 12.00 5.92
CA ILE A 209 -3.67 11.20 6.33
C ILE A 209 -3.23 9.82 6.83
N VAL A 210 -2.37 9.12 6.08
CA VAL A 210 -1.93 7.77 6.45
C VAL A 210 -1.11 7.80 7.74
N ALA A 211 -0.13 8.69 7.85
CA ALA A 211 0.75 8.79 9.02
C ALA A 211 -0.03 9.08 10.31
N GLU A 212 -0.88 10.11 10.30
CA GLU A 212 -1.62 10.49 11.50
C GLU A 212 -2.64 9.44 11.94
N VAL A 213 -3.31 8.77 10.99
CA VAL A 213 -4.26 7.71 11.35
C VAL A 213 -3.53 6.51 11.96
N PHE A 214 -2.45 6.02 11.34
CA PHE A 214 -1.69 4.90 11.90
C PHE A 214 -1.12 5.20 13.28
N ILE A 215 -0.40 6.32 13.41
CA ILE A 215 0.22 6.72 14.67
C ILE A 215 -0.86 7.00 15.71
N GLY A 216 -1.96 7.64 15.32
CA GLY A 216 -3.06 7.91 16.24
C GLY A 216 -3.79 6.67 16.72
N LEU A 217 -4.02 5.67 15.87
CA LEU A 217 -4.59 4.38 16.28
C LEU A 217 -3.69 3.73 17.34
N LEU A 218 -2.38 3.70 17.11
CA LEU A 218 -1.42 3.17 18.08
C LEU A 218 -1.40 3.99 19.38
N GLN A 219 -1.41 5.33 19.30
CA GLN A 219 -1.48 6.19 20.48
C GLN A 219 -2.79 6.05 21.26
N GLY A 220 -3.88 5.63 20.63
CA GLY A 220 -5.14 5.44 21.33
C GLY A 220 -5.42 4.00 21.76
N ASP A 221 -4.60 3.05 21.33
CA ASP A 221 -4.58 1.69 21.83
C ASP A 221 -3.76 1.62 23.11
N ALA A 222 -4.41 1.29 24.22
CA ALA A 222 -3.78 1.17 25.52
C ALA A 222 -2.67 0.11 25.53
N LEU A 223 -2.72 -0.92 24.68
CA LEU A 223 -1.74 -2.00 24.62
C LEU A 223 -0.60 -1.76 23.62
N SER A 224 -0.65 -0.66 22.86
CA SER A 224 0.40 -0.33 21.91
C SER A 224 1.72 -0.01 22.60
N TYR A 225 2.84 -0.33 21.95
CA TYR A 225 4.17 0.06 22.44
C TYR A 225 4.29 1.58 22.60
N LEU A 226 3.65 2.39 21.75
CA LEU A 226 3.63 3.86 21.91
C LEU A 226 2.93 4.34 23.19
N LYS A 227 2.20 3.46 23.88
CA LYS A 227 1.56 3.73 25.16
C LYS A 227 2.18 3.00 26.34
N GLN A 228 2.60 1.76 26.12
CA GLN A 228 3.18 0.91 27.18
C GLN A 228 4.66 1.23 27.42
N ASP A 229 5.44 1.40 26.35
CA ASP A 229 6.87 1.69 26.40
C ASP A 229 7.32 2.35 25.08
N PRO A 230 7.21 3.69 24.95
CA PRO A 230 7.56 4.41 23.72
C PRO A 230 9.04 4.28 23.32
N GLY A 231 9.92 3.97 24.27
CA GLY A 231 11.34 3.74 24.05
C GLY A 231 11.66 2.28 23.68
N TRP A 232 10.66 1.40 23.67
CA TRP A 232 10.85 0.00 23.34
C TRP A 232 11.42 -0.17 21.93
N THR A 233 12.44 -1.02 21.83
CA THR A 233 12.98 -1.50 20.57
C THR A 233 12.94 -3.03 20.54
N PRO A 234 12.75 -3.66 19.36
CA PRO A 234 12.84 -5.10 19.24
C PRO A 234 14.15 -5.65 19.78
N THR A 235 14.08 -6.74 20.56
CA THR A 235 15.24 -7.42 21.15
C THR A 235 15.66 -8.66 20.38
N LEU A 236 14.94 -9.00 19.31
CA LEU A 236 15.25 -10.11 18.43
C LEU A 236 16.55 -9.83 17.65
N PRO A 237 17.26 -10.88 17.19
CA PRO A 237 18.45 -10.71 16.37
C PRO A 237 18.16 -9.85 15.14
N SER A 238 19.03 -8.89 14.88
CA SER A 238 18.98 -8.03 13.69
C SER A 238 20.33 -8.01 12.97
N ALA A 239 20.29 -7.78 11.66
CA ALA A 239 21.49 -7.68 10.84
C ALA A 239 22.31 -6.42 11.14
N ALA A 240 21.65 -5.33 11.54
CA ALA A 240 22.29 -4.07 11.90
C ALA A 240 21.87 -3.63 13.31
N ALA A 241 22.84 -3.12 14.07
CA ALA A 241 22.66 -2.68 15.45
C ALA A 241 21.61 -1.56 15.53
N ASN A 242 20.74 -1.62 16.55
CA ASN A 242 19.68 -0.64 16.82
C ASN A 242 18.64 -0.47 15.70
N THR A 243 18.54 -1.43 14.78
CA THR A 243 17.52 -1.50 13.75
C THR A 243 16.88 -2.87 13.75
N PHE A 244 15.61 -2.96 13.37
CA PHE A 244 14.93 -4.24 13.18
C PHE A 244 13.91 -4.10 12.05
N GLU A 245 14.13 -4.84 10.96
CA GLU A 245 13.30 -4.82 9.77
C GLU A 245 12.52 -6.13 9.58
N MET A 246 11.55 -6.13 8.67
CA MET A 246 10.83 -7.32 8.27
C MET A 246 11.76 -8.44 7.79
N THR A 247 12.90 -8.11 7.17
CA THR A 247 13.91 -9.09 6.76
C THR A 247 14.54 -9.81 7.94
N ASP A 248 14.77 -9.12 9.06
CA ASP A 248 15.26 -9.72 10.31
C ASP A 248 14.22 -10.66 10.91
N LEU A 249 12.95 -10.24 10.95
CA LEU A 249 11.85 -11.07 11.42
C LEU A 249 11.72 -12.36 10.59
N LEU A 250 11.83 -12.26 9.26
CA LEU A 250 11.73 -13.41 8.35
C LEU A 250 12.92 -14.38 8.52
N ARG A 251 14.13 -13.84 8.72
CA ARG A 251 15.32 -14.65 9.06
C ARG A 251 15.13 -15.37 10.39
N PHE A 252 14.71 -14.64 11.43
CA PHE A 252 14.46 -15.20 12.76
C PHE A 252 13.41 -16.31 12.73
N ALA A 253 12.34 -16.13 11.95
CA ALA A 253 11.28 -17.12 11.79
C ALA A 253 11.71 -18.38 10.99
N GLY A 254 12.91 -18.38 10.38
CA GLY A 254 13.41 -19.52 9.60
C GLY A 254 12.63 -19.78 8.31
N VAL A 255 11.96 -18.76 7.75
CA VAL A 255 11.11 -18.88 6.55
C VAL A 255 11.81 -18.43 5.26
N VAL A 256 13.09 -18.05 5.33
CA VAL A 256 13.90 -17.66 4.17
C VAL A 256 14.58 -18.91 3.62
N ALA A 257 14.17 -19.38 2.45
CA ALA A 257 14.74 -20.57 1.82
C ALA A 257 16.20 -20.33 1.39
N PRO A 258 17.10 -21.31 1.52
CA PRO A 258 18.39 -21.27 0.84
C PRO A 258 18.20 -21.24 -0.67
N LEU A 259 18.93 -20.37 -1.37
CA LEU A 259 18.90 -20.26 -2.83
C LEU A 259 20.15 -20.88 -3.46
#